data_AF-A0A3U2RV98-F1
#
_entry.id   AF-A0A3U2RV98-F1
#
_cell.length_a   1.000
_cell.length_b   1.000
_cell.length_c   1.000
_cell.angle_alpha   90.00
_cell.angle_beta   90.00
_cell.angle_gamma   90.00
#
_symmetry.space_group_name_H-M   'P 1'
#
loop_
_entity.id
_entity.type
_entity.pdbx_description
1 polymer ?
#
loop_
_entity_poly.entity_id
_entity_poly.type
_entity_poly.pdbx_seq_one_letter_code
_entity_poly.pdbx_strand_id
1 'polypeptide(L)' 'MPDGTYALRMRLSAYRYSLAIRQEVCAVMALNMLRRWLNGEDITSEHDWIDVVESLTA' A
#
# COMPACT_ATOMS: atom_id res chain seq x y z
N MET A 1 0.67 -6.34 -20.47
CA MET A 1 -0.07 -7.00 -19.39
C MET A 1 0.77 -6.84 -18.14
N PRO A 2 0.17 -6.53 -16.99
CA PRO A 2 0.91 -6.50 -15.74
C PRO A 2 1.45 -7.92 -15.45
N ASP A 3 2.74 -8.04 -15.17
CA ASP A 3 3.41 -9.30 -14.83
C ASP A 3 3.97 -9.24 -13.40
N GLY A 4 4.44 -10.39 -12.90
CA GLY A 4 5.08 -10.50 -11.60
C GLY A 4 4.15 -10.46 -10.39
N THR A 5 4.76 -10.54 -9.21
CA THR A 5 4.12 -10.44 -7.90
C THR A 5 4.74 -9.30 -7.11
N TYR A 6 3.90 -8.46 -6.52
CA TYR A 6 4.33 -7.31 -5.73
C TYR A 6 3.70 -7.34 -4.34
N ALA A 7 4.49 -6.97 -3.33
CA ALA A 7 4.00 -6.83 -1.96
C ALA A 7 4.71 -5.70 -1.22
N LEU A 8 4.00 -5.06 -0.29
CA LEU A 8 4.55 -4.05 0.62
C LEU A 8 4.22 -4.43 2.06
N ARG A 9 5.22 -4.33 2.93
CA ARG A 9 5.03 -4.32 4.38
C ARG A 9 5.07 -2.88 4.85
N MET A 10 4.01 -2.46 5.54
CA MET A 10 3.82 -1.06 5.92
C MET A 10 3.63 -0.94 7.43
N ARG A 11 4.13 0.16 8.00
CA ARG A 11 3.87 0.56 9.38
C ARG A 11 2.93 1.76 9.36
N LEU A 12 1.75 1.58 9.95
CA LEU A 12 0.74 2.61 10.04
C LEU A 12 0.87 3.33 11.39
N SER A 13 1.18 4.63 11.36
CA SER A 13 1.21 5.48 12.57
C SER A 13 -0.20 5.94 12.96
N ALA A 14 -1.10 4.97 13.19
CA ALA A 14 -2.54 5.18 13.27
C ALA A 14 -3.17 4.68 14.58
N TYR A 15 -2.39 4.56 15.66
CA TYR A 15 -2.84 4.04 16.96
C TYR A 15 -4.05 4.80 17.54
N ARG A 16 -4.26 6.05 17.14
CA ARG A 16 -5.35 6.91 17.60
C ARG A 16 -6.68 6.70 16.86
N TYR A 17 -6.67 5.98 15.74
CA TYR A 17 -7.87 5.75 14.93
C TYR A 17 -8.56 4.45 15.28
N SER A 18 -9.86 4.34 14.99
CA SER A 18 -10.62 3.11 15.20
C SER A 18 -10.11 1.96 14.32
N LEU A 19 -10.46 0.72 14.67
CA LEU A 19 -10.14 -0.44 13.83
C LEU A 19 -10.70 -0.29 12.41
N ALA A 20 -11.94 0.20 12.29
CA ALA A 20 -12.60 0.40 11.01
C ALA A 20 -11.79 1.33 10.09
N ILE A 21 -11.34 2.48 10.62
CA ILE A 21 -10.52 3.43 9.85
C ILE A 21 -9.20 2.77 9.41
N ARG A 22 -8.54 2.00 10.30
CA ARG A 22 -7.29 1.31 9.92
C ARG A 22 -7.51 0.27 8.82
N GLN A 23 -8.64 -0.43 8.82
CA GLN A 23 -8.99 -1.40 7.78
C GLN A 23 -9.28 -0.72 6.44
N GLU A 24 -10.01 0.39 6.46
CA GLU A 24 -10.29 1.22 5.27
C GLU A 24 -8.99 1.71 4.63
N VAL A 25 -8.04 2.19 5.44
CA VAL A 25 -6.72 2.59 4.94
C VAL A 25 -6.00 1.44 4.25
N CYS A 26 -5.93 0.25 4.87
CA CYS A 26 -5.29 -0.92 4.27
C CYS A 26 -5.95 -1.28 2.92
N ALA A 27 -7.28 -1.23 2.84
CA ALA A 27 -8.02 -1.51 1.61
C ALA A 27 -7.72 -0.48 0.52
N VAL A 28 -7.70 0.81 0.87
CA VAL A 28 -7.36 1.90 -0.06
C VAL A 28 -5.93 1.76 -0.57
N MET A 29 -4.98 1.39 0.29
CA MET A 29 -3.59 1.16 -0.11
C MET A 29 -3.48 0.03 -1.14
N ALA A 30 -4.11 -1.11 -0.85
CA ALA A 30 -4.10 -2.25 -1.76
C ALA A 30 -4.75 -1.91 -3.12
N LEU A 31 -5.86 -1.17 -3.11
CA LEU A 31 -6.52 -0.70 -4.33
C LEU A 31 -5.65 0.31 -5.11
N ASN A 32 -4.96 1.20 -4.41
CA ASN A 32 -4.03 2.14 -5.05
C ASN A 32 -2.83 1.42 -5.66
N MET A 33 -2.25 0.44 -4.97
CA MET A 33 -1.20 -0.42 -5.52
C MET A 33 -1.67 -1.12 -6.79
N LEU A 34 -2.86 -1.74 -6.75
CA LEU A 34 -3.44 -2.43 -7.90
C LEU A 34 -3.70 -1.48 -9.08
N ARG A 35 -4.30 -0.31 -8.82
CA ARG A 35 -4.54 0.72 -9.83
C ARG A 35 -3.23 1.15 -10.50
N ARG A 36 -2.20 1.42 -9.70
CA ARG A 36 -0.87 1.83 -10.18
C ARG A 36 -0.24 0.75 -11.04
N TRP A 37 -0.27 -0.50 -10.57
CA TRP A 37 0.26 -1.65 -11.31
C TRP A 37 -0.45 -1.86 -12.66
N LEU A 38 -1.78 -1.76 -12.69
CA LEU A 38 -2.56 -1.86 -13.92
C LEU A 38 -2.22 -0.74 -14.93
N ASN A 39 -1.84 0.43 -14.43
CA ASN A 39 -1.48 1.60 -15.24
C ASN A 39 0.01 1.69 -15.59
N GLY A 40 0.87 0.80 -15.07
CA GLY A 40 2.33 0.91 -15.22
C GLY A 40 2.97 2.06 -14.42
N GLU A 41 2.29 2.54 -13.38
CA GLU A 41 2.83 3.50 -12.41
C GLU A 41 3.70 2.76 -11.37
N ASP A 42 4.58 3.49 -10.68
CA ASP A 42 5.25 2.95 -9.47
C ASP A 42 4.18 2.51 -8.46
N ILE A 43 4.30 1.26 -7.99
CA ILE A 43 3.34 0.62 -7.07
C ILE A 43 3.30 1.34 -5.72
N THR A 44 4.39 2.03 -5.37
CA THR A 44 4.57 2.72 -4.10
C THR A 44 4.29 4.21 -4.25
N SER A 45 3.84 4.84 -3.16
CA SER A 45 3.93 6.28 -3.01
C SER A 45 4.26 6.63 -1.58
N GLU A 46 5.04 7.69 -1.41
CA GLU A 46 5.33 8.23 -0.09
C GLU A 46 4.06 8.82 0.54
N HIS A 47 3.84 8.49 1.81
CA HIS A 47 2.80 9.08 2.63
C HIS A 47 3.42 9.38 4.00
N ASP A 48 3.26 10.61 4.50
CA ASP A 48 3.91 11.08 5.75
C ASP A 48 3.60 10.24 7.01
N TRP A 49 2.54 9.44 6.96
CA TRP A 49 2.01 8.68 8.09
C TRP A 49 2.04 7.16 7.87
N ILE A 50 2.66 6.72 6.76
CA ILE A 50 2.79 5.32 6.34
C ILE A 50 4.24 5.06 5.96
N ASP A 51 4.96 4.37 6.84
CA ASP A 51 6.32 3.96 6.52
C ASP A 51 6.28 2.64 5.75
N VAL A 52 6.81 2.61 4.53
CA VAL A 52 7.10 1.36 3.84
C VAL A 52 8.34 0.74 4.49
N VAL A 53 8.16 -0.41 5.13
CA VAL A 53 9.21 -1.11 5.86
C VAL A 53 9.94 -2.11 4.96
N GLU A 54 9.22 -2.68 3.98
CA GLU A 54 9.75 -3.67 3.06
C GLU A 54 8.93 -3.69 1.76
N SER A 55 9.61 -3.99 0.66
CA SER A 55 9.00 -4.21 -0.65
C SER A 55 9.51 -5.52 -1.25
N LEU A 56 8.62 -6.26 -1.91
CA LEU A 56 8.94 -7.45 -2.68
C LEU A 56 8.48 -7.26 -4.13
N THR A 57 9.34 -7.67 -5.06
CA THR A 57 9.03 -7.84 -6.48
C THR A 57 9.59 -9.19 -6.92
N ALA A 58 8.74 -10.07 -7.45
CA ALA A 58 9.08 -11.43 -7.87
C ALA A 58 8.50 -11.77 -9.25
#